data_AF-A0A0M0G896-F1
#
_entry.id   AF-A0A0M0G896-F1
#
_cell.length_a   1.000
_cell.length_b   1.000
_cell.length_c   1.000
_cell.angle_alpha   90.00
_cell.angle_beta   90.00
_cell.angle_gamma   90.00
#
_symmetry.space_group_name_H-M   'P 1'
#
loop_
_entity.id
_entity.type
_entity.pdbx_description
1 polymer ?
#
loop_
_entity_poly.entity_id
_entity_poly.type
_entity_poly.pdbx_seq_one_letter_code
_entity_poly.pdbx_strand_id
1 'polypeptide(L)' 'MIGMLLNQKEQKEMEYLIKREMDEILFDLKDDRIDHIVKRAMEERYKILFSLFQRMATPSDCFKYMRSGRHHEKKG' A
#
# COMPACT_ATOMS: atom_id res chain seq x y z
N MET A 1 -13.79 12.69 6.25
CA MET A 1 -13.72 11.39 5.55
C MET A 1 -14.77 11.41 4.44
N ILE A 2 -14.39 11.18 3.19
CA ILE A 2 -15.33 11.11 2.05
C ILE A 2 -15.73 9.63 1.89
N GLY A 3 -17.03 9.33 1.98
CA GLY A 3 -17.57 7.98 1.74
C GLY A 3 -17.63 7.64 0.25
N MET A 4 -17.45 6.37 -0.09
CA MET A 4 -17.61 5.84 -1.45
C MET A 4 -18.89 5.02 -1.51
N LEU A 5 -19.71 5.22 -2.54
CA LEU A 5 -20.92 4.43 -2.78
C LEU A 5 -20.59 3.35 -3.82
N LEU A 6 -20.18 2.18 -3.36
CA LEU A 6 -19.79 1.04 -4.20
C LEU A 6 -20.68 -0.16 -3.89
N ASN A 7 -21.02 -0.94 -4.92
CA ASN A 7 -21.63 -2.24 -4.73
C ASN A 7 -20.58 -3.31 -4.37
N GLN A 8 -21.02 -4.51 -3.98
CA GLN A 8 -20.11 -5.57 -3.53
C GLN A 8 -19.12 -6.02 -4.62
N LYS A 9 -19.53 -6.00 -5.90
CA LYS A 9 -18.65 -6.38 -7.01
C LYS A 9 -17.58 -5.31 -7.22
N GLU A 10 -17.98 -4.04 -7.25
CA GLU A 10 -17.06 -2.90 -7.36
C GLU A 10 -16.07 -2.84 -6.20
N GLN A 11 -16.51 -3.10 -4.97
CA GLN A 11 -15.62 -3.17 -3.82
C GLN A 11 -14.56 -4.26 -3.98
N LYS A 12 -14.94 -5.46 -4.46
CA LYS A 12 -13.99 -6.56 -4.68
C LYS A 12 -12.99 -6.27 -5.80
N GLU A 13 -13.45 -5.67 -6.90
CA GLU A 13 -12.57 -5.25 -7.99
C GLU A 13 -11.58 -4.18 -7.51
N MET A 14 -12.05 -3.20 -6.75
CA MET A 14 -11.20 -2.18 -6.15
C MET A 14 -10.19 -2.78 -5.17
N GLU A 15 -10.62 -3.70 -4.32
CA GLU A 15 -9.74 -4.43 -3.41
C GLU A 15 -8.65 -5.18 -4.18
N TYR A 16 -9.01 -5.88 -5.25
CA TYR A 16 -8.09 -6.61 -6.11
C TYR A 16 -7.07 -5.69 -6.79
N LEU A 17 -7.52 -4.58 -7.37
CA LEU A 17 -6.65 -3.62 -8.05
C LEU A 17 -5.64 -2.99 -7.08
N ILE A 18 -6.08 -2.63 -5.86
CA ILE A 18 -5.18 -2.06 -4.86
C ILE A 18 -4.17 -3.10 -4.37
N LYS A 19 -4.59 -4.35 -4.11
CA LYS A 19 -3.68 -5.45 -3.75
C LYS A 19 -2.58 -5.58 -4.80
N ARG A 20 -2.98 -5.65 -6.07
CA ARG A 20 -2.05 -5.80 -7.20
C ARG A 20 -1.05 -4.65 -7.28
N GLU A 21 -1.52 -3.41 -7.24
CA GLU A 21 -0.65 -2.23 -7.28
C GLU A 21 0.33 -2.20 -6.10
N MET A 22 -0.14 -2.57 -4.90
CA MET A 22 0.72 -2.68 -3.72
C MET A 22 1.78 -3.77 -3.88
N ASP A 23 1.43 -4.92 -4.45
CA ASP A 23 2.36 -6.02 -4.74
C ASP A 23 3.41 -5.61 -5.78
N GLU A 24 3.02 -4.90 -6.84
CA GLU A 24 3.94 -4.34 -7.84
C GLU A 24 4.92 -3.36 -7.19
N ILE A 25 4.45 -2.42 -6.36
CA ILE A 25 5.33 -1.50 -5.63
C ILE A 25 6.29 -2.26 -4.70
N LEU A 26 5.81 -3.29 -3.98
CA LEU A 26 6.66 -4.10 -3.11
C LEU A 26 7.72 -4.88 -3.88
N PHE A 27 7.39 -5.33 -5.09
CA PHE A 27 8.33 -6.00 -5.97
C PHE A 27 9.43 -5.03 -6.42
N ASP A 28 9.05 -3.87 -6.94
CA ASP A 28 9.98 -2.86 -7.44
C ASP A 28 10.89 -2.30 -6.34
N LEU A 29 10.38 -2.12 -5.12
CA LEU A 29 11.20 -1.63 -4.00
C LEU A 29 12.38 -2.53 -3.63
N LYS A 30 12.36 -3.80 -4.05
CA LYS A 30 13.48 -4.74 -3.89
C LYS A 30 14.59 -4.53 -4.91
N ASP A 31 14.35 -3.78 -5.99
CA ASP A 31 15.35 -3.51 -7.01
C ASP A 31 16.31 -2.40 -6.56
N ASP A 32 17.58 -2.75 -6.36
CA ASP A 32 18.62 -1.81 -5.93
C ASP A 32 19.05 -0.80 -7.01
N ARG A 33 18.61 -1.00 -8.26
CA ARG A 33 18.89 -0.09 -9.38
C ARG A 33 17.99 1.13 -9.39
N ILE A 34 16.88 1.11 -8.66
CA ILE A 34 15.94 2.24 -8.57
C ILE A 34 16.54 3.33 -7.67
N ASP A 35 16.55 4.56 -8.18
CA ASP A 35 17.00 5.74 -7.45
C ASP A 35 16.27 5.93 -6.11
N HIS A 36 17.01 6.35 -5.08
CA HIS A 36 16.48 6.50 -3.72
C HIS A 36 15.31 7.48 -3.62
N ILE A 37 15.29 8.55 -4.42
CA ILE A 37 14.18 9.52 -4.47
C ILE A 37 12.92 8.84 -5.01
N VAL A 38 13.08 8.01 -6.05
CA VAL A 38 11.98 7.23 -6.62
C VAL A 38 11.47 6.21 -5.61
N LYS A 39 12.37 5.46 -4.92
CA LYS A 39 11.98 4.52 -3.85
C LYS A 39 11.16 5.20 -2.76
N ARG A 40 11.55 6.41 -2.33
CA ARG A 40 10.79 7.18 -1.34
C ARG A 40 9.39 7.53 -1.83
N ALA A 41 9.26 8.00 -3.08
CA ALA A 41 7.95 8.30 -3.66
C ALA A 41 7.06 7.05 -3.76
N MET A 42 7.65 5.89 -4.08
CA MET A 42 6.94 4.60 -4.10
C MET A 42 6.47 4.18 -2.70
N GLU A 43 7.29 4.37 -1.66
CA GLU A 43 6.89 4.12 -0.29
C GLU A 43 5.75 5.04 0.18
N GLU A 44 5.77 6.32 -0.22
CA GLU A 44 4.69 7.26 0.06
C GLU A 44 3.39 6.83 -0.65
N ARG A 45 3.46 6.45 -1.93
CA ARG A 45 2.33 5.88 -2.69
C ARG A 45 1.79 4.62 -2.01
N TYR A 46 2.65 3.71 -1.58
CA TYR A 46 2.25 2.49 -0.88
C TYR A 46 1.46 2.77 0.39
N LYS A 47 1.87 3.76 1.20
CA LYS A 47 1.15 4.14 2.44
C LYS A 47 -0.26 4.63 2.14
N ILE A 48 -0.44 5.43 1.09
CA ILE A 48 -1.74 5.93 0.65
C ILE A 48 -2.63 4.76 0.20
N LEU A 49 -2.09 3.87 -0.63
CA LEU A 49 -2.81 2.67 -1.11
C LEU A 49 -3.19 1.73 0.03
N PHE A 50 -2.28 1.49 0.98
CA PHE A 50 -2.57 0.67 2.15
C PHE A 50 -3.69 1.26 3.01
N SER A 51 -3.70 2.59 3.20
CA SER A 51 -4.80 3.25 3.91
C SER A 51 -6.14 3.09 3.18
N LEU A 52 -6.14 3.15 1.84
CA LEU A 52 -7.35 2.90 1.04
C LEU A 52 -7.77 1.42 1.11
N PHE A 53 -6.81 0.50 1.06
CA PHE A 53 -7.03 -0.94 1.17
C PHE A 53 -7.70 -1.32 2.49
N GLN A 54 -7.25 -0.74 3.61
CA GLN A 54 -7.84 -0.95 4.94
C GLN A 54 -9.32 -0.58 5.03
N ARG A 55 -9.82 0.27 4.12
CA ARG A 55 -11.25 0.67 4.09
C ARG A 55 -12.13 -0.38 3.40
N MET A 56 -11.55 -1.27 2.60
CA MET A 56 -12.28 -2.25 1.79
C MET A 56 -12.00 -3.70 2.18
N ALA A 57 -10.81 -3.98 2.71
CA ALA A 57 -10.35 -5.33 3.02
C ALA A 57 -10.65 -5.75 4.46
N THR A 58 -10.59 -7.06 4.69
CA THR A 58 -10.68 -7.63 6.04
C THR A 58 -9.41 -7.34 6.84
N PRO A 59 -9.49 -7.26 8.19
CA PRO A 59 -8.31 -7.12 9.04
C PRO A 59 -7.27 -8.23 8.80
N SER A 60 -7.71 -9.47 8.56
CA SER A 60 -6.86 -10.62 8.24
C SER A 60 -6.01 -10.40 6.98
N ASP A 61 -6.58 -9.79 5.95
CA ASP A 61 -5.84 -9.49 4.73
C ASP A 61 -4.89 -8.30 4.91
N CYS A 62 -5.24 -7.33 5.76
CA CYS A 62 -4.36 -6.20 6.07
C CYS A 62 -3.04 -6.64 6.71
N PHE A 63 -3.03 -7.70 7.53
CA PHE A 63 -1.80 -8.19 8.16
C PHE A 63 -0.73 -8.62 7.16
N LYS A 64 -1.11 -9.13 5.99
CA LYS A 64 -0.16 -9.53 4.92
C LYS A 64 0.62 -8.34 4.36
N TYR A 65 0.02 -7.16 4.40
CA TYR A 65 0.55 -5.93 3.84
C TYR A 65 1.05 -4.95 4.92
N MET A 66 0.99 -5.36 6.19
CA MET A 66 1.52 -4.56 7.29
C MET A 66 3.04 -4.60 7.23
N ARG A 67 3.65 -3.51 6.74
CA ARG A 67 5.09 -3.35 6.82
C ARG A 67 5.44 -2.89 8.23
N SER A 68 6.32 -3.63 8.92
CA SER A 68 6.98 -3.13 10.13
C SER A 68 7.59 -1.79 9.80
N GLY A 69 7.00 -0.71 10.34
CA GLY A 69 7.50 0.62 10.13
C GLY A 69 8.96 0.62 10.57
N ARG A 70 9.90 0.78 9.63
CA ARG A 70 11.25 1.14 10.01
C ARG A 70 11.11 2.50 10.67
N HIS A 71 11.15 2.49 12.01
CA HIS A 71 11.59 3.62 12.80
C HIS A 71 12.96 4.01 12.25
N HIS A 72 12.99 4.86 11.22
CA HIS A 72 14.13 5.74 11.05
C HIS A 72 14.02 6.73 12.21
N GLU A 73 14.46 6.27 13.39
CA GLU A 73 14.95 7.16 14.42
C GLU A 73 15.94 8.09 13.72
N LYS A 74 15.60 9.38 13.70
CA LYS A 74 16.56 10.44 13.48
C LYS A 74 17.68 10.23 14.50
N LYS A 75 18.81 9.69 14.07
CA LYS A 75 20.05 9.76 14.83
C LYS A 75 20.87 10.93 14.29
N GLY A 76 21.10 11.90 15.17
CA GLY A 76 22.23 12.84 15.16
C GLY A 76 22.19 13.90 14.08
#